data_AF-A0A7C6EPZ6-F1
#
_entry.id   AF-A0A7C6EPZ6-F1
#
_cell.length_a   1.000
_cell.length_b   1.000
_cell.length_c   1.000
_cell.angle_alpha   90.00
_cell.angle_beta   90.00
_cell.angle_gamma   90.00
#
_symmetry.space_group_name_H-M   'P 1'
#
loop_
_entity.id
_entity.type
_entity.pdbx_description
1 polymer ?
#
loop_
_entity_poly.entity_id
_entity_poly.type
_entity_poly.pdbx_seq_one_letter_code
_entity_poly.pdbx_strand_id
1 'polypeptide(L)'
;MPVYFSEHEIVVPGQLLSDNGKRSGEGTYAHGGKIYAARIGFASIKDNKVVVTPFKAAYKPAPGDWVIGIVSDVKPNGFEIDLGRHLKGIIRIPDREEVISTGLNVGDVVYVRIKESGLSGVVIDKRSRIK
;
A
#
# COMPACT_ATOMS: atom_id res chain seq x y z
N MET A 1 -4.92 -29.67 11.03
CA MET A 1 -3.88 -29.31 10.03
C MET A 1 -2.73 -28.65 10.77
N PRO A 2 -1.47 -29.02 10.51
CA PRO A 2 -0.36 -28.46 11.25
C PRO A 2 -0.04 -27.03 10.76
N VAL A 3 -0.09 -26.11 11.70
CA VAL A 3 0.63 -24.84 11.65
C VAL A 3 1.82 -24.98 12.59
N TYR A 4 2.95 -24.41 12.20
CA TYR A 4 4.23 -24.55 12.91
C TYR A 4 4.60 -23.30 13.71
N PHE A 5 3.61 -22.49 14.05
CA PHE A 5 3.78 -21.26 14.80
C PHE A 5 2.62 -21.09 15.80
N SER A 6 2.90 -20.40 16.89
CA SER A 6 1.89 -19.92 17.84
C SER A 6 1.33 -18.57 17.39
N GLU A 7 0.09 -18.25 17.74
CA GLU A 7 -0.50 -16.95 17.39
C GLU A 7 0.35 -15.80 17.95
N HIS A 8 0.70 -14.81 17.10
CA HIS A 8 1.62 -13.71 17.43
C HIS A 8 3.05 -14.13 17.77
N GLU A 9 3.50 -15.30 17.31
CA GLU A 9 4.91 -15.67 17.36
C GLU A 9 5.75 -14.78 16.43
N ILE A 10 6.94 -14.41 16.91
CA ILE A 10 7.94 -13.70 16.10
C ILE A 10 8.58 -14.71 15.15
N VAL A 11 8.46 -14.44 13.85
CA VAL A 11 9.02 -15.29 12.81
C VAL A 11 10.10 -14.57 12.01
N VAL A 12 11.04 -15.33 11.47
CA VAL A 12 12.13 -14.85 10.62
C VAL A 12 11.97 -15.30 9.17
N PRO A 13 12.53 -14.58 8.18
CA PRO A 13 12.49 -15.00 6.79
C PRO A 13 13.02 -16.43 6.60
N GLY A 14 12.28 -17.27 5.88
CA GLY A 14 12.61 -18.68 5.65
C GLY A 14 12.08 -19.66 6.70
N GLN A 15 11.47 -19.19 7.79
CA GLN A 15 10.83 -20.07 8.78
C GLN A 15 9.59 -20.75 8.19
N LEU A 16 9.46 -22.06 8.40
CA LEU A 16 8.32 -22.86 7.98
C LEU A 16 7.09 -22.52 8.84
N LEU A 17 5.96 -22.21 8.21
CA LEU A 17 4.72 -21.82 8.90
C LEU A 17 3.59 -22.85 8.73
N SER A 18 3.50 -23.51 7.57
CA SER A 18 2.47 -24.52 7.32
C SER A 18 2.83 -25.40 6.12
N ASP A 19 2.31 -26.63 6.09
CA ASP A 19 2.41 -27.56 4.95
C ASP A 19 1.31 -27.37 3.89
N ASN A 20 0.46 -26.35 4.00
CA ASN A 20 -0.58 -26.07 3.00
C ASN A 20 -0.33 -24.77 2.23
N GLY A 21 0.45 -24.86 1.15
CA GLY A 21 0.82 -23.75 0.27
C GLY A 21 -0.36 -22.94 -0.28
N LYS A 22 -1.57 -23.52 -0.38
CA LYS A 22 -2.77 -22.81 -0.89
C LYS A 22 -3.25 -21.69 0.04
N ARG A 23 -2.79 -21.68 1.29
CA ARG A 23 -3.18 -20.68 2.31
C ARG A 23 -2.16 -19.55 2.45
N SER A 24 -1.23 -19.39 1.51
CA SER A 24 -0.24 -18.31 1.56
C SER A 24 -0.95 -16.96 1.50
N GLY A 25 -0.73 -16.15 2.54
CA GLY A 25 -1.22 -14.78 2.67
C GLY A 25 -0.08 -13.77 2.61
N GLU A 26 -0.38 -12.53 2.97
CA GLU A 26 0.57 -11.43 2.89
C GLU A 26 1.78 -11.66 3.82
N GLY A 27 2.99 -11.41 3.30
CA GLY A 27 4.22 -11.62 4.06
C GLY A 27 4.68 -13.07 4.19
N THR A 28 4.05 -13.97 3.44
CA THR A 28 4.52 -15.35 3.26
C THR A 28 4.82 -15.62 1.79
N TYR A 29 5.51 -16.73 1.51
CA TYR A 29 5.62 -17.30 0.18
C TYR A 29 5.40 -18.81 0.24
N ALA A 30 4.88 -19.38 -0.85
CA ALA A 30 4.72 -20.81 -1.00
C ALA A 30 5.89 -21.41 -1.80
N HIS A 31 6.50 -22.48 -1.29
CA HIS A 31 7.55 -23.22 -1.98
C HIS A 31 7.44 -24.71 -1.67
N GLY A 32 7.44 -25.56 -2.71
CA GLY A 32 7.33 -27.02 -2.55
C GLY A 32 6.04 -27.47 -1.82
N GLY A 33 4.94 -26.73 -1.98
CA GLY A 33 3.67 -27.01 -1.30
C GLY A 33 3.62 -26.53 0.16
N LYS A 34 4.71 -25.96 0.70
CA LYS A 34 4.80 -25.42 2.06
C LYS A 34 4.78 -23.90 2.06
N ILE A 35 4.41 -23.30 3.18
CA ILE A 35 4.41 -21.85 3.42
C ILE A 35 5.59 -21.48 4.30
N TYR A 36 6.33 -20.46 3.89
CA TYR A 36 7.43 -19.89 4.65
C TYR A 36 7.21 -18.39 4.88
N ALA A 37 7.78 -17.86 5.96
CA ALA A 37 7.80 -16.44 6.23
C ALA A 37 8.69 -15.71 5.21
N ALA A 38 8.18 -14.64 4.58
CA ALA A 38 8.95 -13.83 3.62
C ALA A 38 9.71 -12.67 4.28
N ARG A 39 9.31 -12.31 5.51
CA ARG A 39 9.79 -11.13 6.24
C ARG A 39 9.76 -11.40 7.75
N ILE A 40 10.49 -10.61 8.52
CA ILE A 40 10.43 -10.66 9.98
C ILE A 40 9.14 -10.00 10.50
N GLY A 41 8.43 -10.64 11.43
CA GLY A 41 7.17 -10.12 11.96
C GLY A 41 6.39 -11.12 12.80
N PHE A 42 5.11 -10.81 13.06
CA PHE A 42 4.19 -11.68 13.77
C PHE A 42 3.42 -12.59 12.82
N ALA A 43 3.47 -13.90 13.05
CA ALA A 43 2.65 -14.85 12.31
C ALA A 43 1.24 -14.97 12.91
N SER A 44 0.23 -14.92 12.04
CA SER A 44 -1.18 -15.08 12.41
C SER A 44 -1.97 -15.74 11.28
N ILE A 45 -3.20 -16.18 11.60
CA ILE A 45 -4.14 -16.71 10.62
C ILE A 45 -5.26 -15.68 10.45
N LYS A 46 -5.41 -15.16 9.23
CA LYS A 46 -6.46 -14.19 8.88
C LYS A 46 -7.17 -14.64 7.62
N ASP A 47 -8.51 -14.62 7.61
CA ASP A 47 -9.34 -15.02 6.47
C ASP A 47 -8.93 -16.37 5.86
N ASN A 48 -8.68 -17.34 6.73
CA ASN A 48 -8.24 -18.68 6.35
C ASN A 48 -6.87 -18.72 5.61
N LYS A 49 -6.03 -17.69 5.74
CA LYS A 49 -4.67 -17.60 5.20
C LYS A 49 -3.64 -17.39 6.31
N VAL A 50 -2.42 -17.87 6.10
CA VAL A 50 -1.27 -17.62 6.97
C VAL A 50 -0.65 -16.28 6.54
N VAL A 51 -0.59 -15.33 7.46
CA VAL A 51 -0.11 -13.97 7.22
C VAL A 51 1.02 -13.68 8.19
N VAL A 52 2.02 -12.92 7.72
CA VAL A 52 3.08 -12.37 8.59
C VAL A 52 2.98 -10.86 8.57
N THR A 53 2.63 -10.29 9.71
CA THR A 53 2.57 -8.84 9.92
C THR A 53 3.96 -8.33 10.26
N PRO A 54 4.63 -7.58 9.36
CA PRO A 54 6.00 -7.12 9.60
C PRO A 54 6.10 -6.10 10.72
N PHE A 55 7.25 -6.06 11.39
CA PHE A 55 7.59 -4.97 12.31
C PHE A 55 7.84 -3.64 11.57
N LYS A 56 8.34 -3.70 10.34
CA LYS A 56 8.60 -2.53 9.50
C LYS A 56 8.11 -2.78 8.09
N ALA A 57 7.20 -1.94 7.61
CA ALA A 57 6.72 -1.94 6.23
C ALA A 57 6.59 -0.51 5.71
N ALA A 58 6.69 -0.36 4.38
CA ALA A 58 6.20 0.85 3.74
C ALA A 58 4.66 0.83 3.76
N TYR A 59 4.06 2.02 3.74
CA TYR A 59 2.65 2.15 3.45
C TYR A 59 2.32 1.49 2.10
N LYS A 60 1.23 0.74 2.03
CA LYS A 60 0.77 0.07 0.82
C LYS A 60 -0.59 0.68 0.46
N PRO A 61 -0.67 1.56 -0.55
CA PRO A 61 -1.89 2.27 -0.90
C PRO A 61 -3.02 1.31 -1.24
N ALA A 62 -4.16 1.45 -0.57
CA ALA A 62 -5.38 0.71 -0.89
C ALA A 62 -6.50 1.67 -1.32
N PRO A 63 -7.37 1.28 -2.26
CA PRO A 63 -8.55 2.06 -2.61
C PRO A 63 -9.40 2.37 -1.37
N GLY A 64 -9.76 3.64 -1.20
CA GLY A 64 -10.55 4.12 -0.09
C GLY A 64 -9.74 4.74 1.05
N ASP A 65 -8.42 4.54 1.09
CA ASP A 65 -7.55 5.12 2.11
C ASP A 65 -7.50 6.65 1.99
N TRP A 66 -7.48 7.32 3.13
CA TRP A 66 -7.20 8.74 3.24
C TRP A 66 -5.77 8.96 3.69
N VAL A 67 -5.04 9.79 2.95
CA VAL A 67 -3.61 10.03 3.13
C VAL A 67 -3.32 11.52 3.04
N ILE A 68 -2.26 11.92 3.73
CA ILE A 68 -1.68 13.26 3.60
C ILE A 68 -0.47 13.12 2.69
N GLY A 69 -0.38 13.98 1.69
CA GLY A 69 0.75 14.04 0.77
C GLY A 69 1.19 15.47 0.52
N ILE A 70 2.31 15.60 -0.20
CA ILE A 70 2.88 16.89 -0.56
C ILE A 70 2.89 16.99 -2.09
N VAL A 71 2.44 18.12 -2.65
CA VAL A 71 2.51 18.34 -4.10
C VAL A 71 3.98 18.37 -4.51
N SER A 72 4.40 17.39 -5.30
CA SER A 72 5.78 17.27 -5.78
C SER A 72 5.98 17.92 -7.15
N ASP A 73 4.93 17.94 -7.97
CA ASP A 73 4.97 18.52 -9.31
C ASP A 73 3.57 18.95 -9.79
N VAL A 74 3.52 20.01 -10.61
CA VAL A 74 2.29 20.55 -11.20
C VAL A 74 2.35 20.33 -12.72
N LYS A 75 1.48 19.47 -13.24
CA LYS A 75 1.43 19.10 -14.66
C LYS A 75 0.24 19.76 -15.35
N PRO A 76 0.28 19.96 -16.68
CA PRO A 76 -0.85 20.55 -17.41
C PRO A 76 -2.17 19.78 -17.27
N ASN A 77 -2.11 18.49 -16.92
CA ASN A 77 -3.25 17.59 -16.78
C ASN A 77 -3.46 17.07 -15.33
N GLY A 78 -2.90 17.78 -14.34
CA GLY A 78 -3.14 17.47 -12.93
C GLY A 78 -1.92 17.63 -12.04
N PHE A 79 -1.92 16.93 -10.91
CA PHE A 79 -0.91 17.09 -9.85
C PHE A 79 -0.24 15.76 -9.53
N GLU A 80 1.07 15.82 -9.31
CA GLU A 80 1.82 14.72 -8.71
C GLU A 80 1.98 14.99 -7.21
N ILE A 81 1.64 13.98 -6.40
CA ILE A 81 1.66 14.07 -4.95
C ILE A 81 2.63 13.02 -4.43
N ASP A 82 3.59 13.45 -3.62
CA ASP A 82 4.43 12.55 -2.84
C ASP A 82 3.64 12.03 -1.63
N LEU A 83 3.47 10.71 -1.56
CA LEU A 83 2.85 9.98 -0.45
C LEU A 83 3.90 9.37 0.50
N GLY A 84 5.17 9.71 0.28
CA GLY A 84 6.31 9.27 1.07
C GLY A 84 7.11 8.14 0.42
N ARG A 85 8.41 8.11 0.76
CA ARG A 85 9.41 7.15 0.27
C ARG A 85 9.52 7.17 -1.26
N HIS A 86 8.90 6.19 -1.92
CA HIS A 86 8.99 5.98 -3.37
C HIS A 86 7.60 6.04 -4.01
N LEU A 87 6.57 6.40 -3.23
CA LEU A 87 5.18 6.36 -3.64
C LEU A 87 4.73 7.74 -4.10
N LYS A 88 4.41 7.81 -5.39
CA LYS A 88 3.82 9.01 -6.00
C LYS A 88 2.39 8.71 -6.40
N GLY A 89 1.48 9.59 -6.01
CA GLY A 89 0.10 9.60 -6.46
C GLY A 89 -0.11 10.65 -7.54
N ILE A 90 -1.10 10.40 -8.40
CA ILE A 90 -1.48 11.35 -9.46
C ILE A 90 -2.95 11.71 -9.30
N ILE A 91 -3.22 13.02 -9.22
CA ILE A 91 -4.56 13.57 -9.45
C ILE A 91 -4.66 13.87 -10.94
N ARG A 92 -5.64 13.30 -11.63
CA ARG A 92 -5.89 13.56 -13.05
C ARG A 92 -7.01 14.59 -13.21
N ILE A 93 -6.70 15.69 -13.86
CA ILE A 93 -7.64 16.76 -14.21
C ILE A 93 -7.45 17.03 -15.71
N PRO A 94 -8.37 16.59 -16.58
CA PRO A 94 -8.22 16.76 -18.03
C PRO A 94 -8.20 18.23 -18.48
N ASP A 95 -8.90 19.10 -17.75
CA ASP A 95 -9.02 20.50 -18.07
C ASP A 95 -7.88 21.32 -17.43
N ARG A 96 -7.09 21.98 -18.29
CA ARG A 96 -5.97 22.80 -17.87
C ARG A 96 -6.41 24.05 -17.10
N GLU A 97 -7.54 24.65 -17.44
CA GLU A 97 -8.04 25.84 -16.74
C GLU A 97 -8.40 25.49 -15.29
N GLU A 98 -8.91 24.28 -15.07
CA GLU A 98 -9.22 23.76 -13.75
C GLU A 98 -7.97 23.46 -12.91
N VAL A 99 -6.89 22.97 -13.54
CA VAL A 99 -5.60 22.80 -12.84
C VAL A 99 -5.10 24.15 -12.32
N ILE A 100 -5.18 25.19 -13.15
CA ILE A 100 -4.75 26.55 -12.78
C ILE A 100 -5.63 27.13 -11.68
N SER A 101 -6.96 26.95 -11.77
CA SER A 101 -7.90 27.48 -10.77
C SER A 101 -7.81 26.78 -9.41
N THR A 102 -7.28 25.55 -9.36
CA THR A 102 -7.02 24.83 -8.11
C THR A 102 -5.96 25.54 -7.25
N GLY A 103 -5.04 26.29 -7.87
CA GLY A 103 -4.09 27.16 -7.16
C GLY A 103 -3.03 26.44 -6.33
N LEU A 104 -2.86 25.12 -6.51
CA LEU A 104 -1.84 24.33 -5.81
C LEU A 104 -0.45 24.53 -6.40
N ASN A 105 0.52 24.71 -5.52
CA ASN A 105 1.94 24.84 -5.84
C ASN A 105 2.75 23.65 -5.30
N VAL A 106 3.96 23.49 -5.82
CA VAL A 106 4.91 22.51 -5.31
C VAL A 106 5.25 22.84 -3.85
N GLY A 107 5.14 21.84 -2.97
CA GLY A 107 5.35 21.98 -1.52
C GLY A 107 4.05 22.07 -0.72
N ASP A 108 2.90 22.27 -1.35
CA ASP A 108 1.62 22.32 -0.65
C ASP A 108 1.25 20.96 -0.07
N VAL A 109 0.70 20.96 1.14
CA VAL A 109 0.25 19.74 1.82
C VAL A 109 -1.23 19.51 1.49
N VAL A 110 -1.57 18.29 1.08
CA VAL A 110 -2.93 17.95 0.63
C VAL A 110 -3.45 16.71 1.37
N TYR A 111 -4.72 16.76 1.76
CA TYR A 111 -5.45 15.63 2.34
C TYR A 111 -6.33 14.97 1.28
N VAL A 112 -6.00 13.75 0.90
CA VAL A 112 -6.52 13.13 -0.31
C VAL A 112 -6.94 11.68 -0.11
N ARG A 113 -7.90 11.23 -0.91
CA ARG A 113 -8.37 9.85 -0.91
C ARG A 113 -7.82 9.08 -2.11
N ILE A 114 -7.31 7.87 -1.87
CA ILE A 114 -6.87 6.97 -2.93
C ILE A 114 -8.11 6.39 -3.61
N LYS A 115 -8.24 6.64 -4.91
CA LYS A 115 -9.30 6.10 -5.75
C LYS A 115 -8.94 4.70 -6.22
N GLU A 116 -7.71 4.53 -6.69
CA GLU A 116 -7.22 3.29 -7.27
C GLU A 116 -5.73 3.13 -6.97
N SER A 117 -5.31 1.88 -6.76
CA SER A 117 -3.90 1.52 -6.53
C SER A 117 -3.63 0.21 -7.25
N GLY A 118 -2.60 0.18 -8.09
CA GLY A 118 -2.23 -0.99 -8.87
C GLY A 118 -0.93 -0.81 -9.65
N LEU A 119 -0.76 -1.61 -10.71
CA LEU A 119 0.42 -1.55 -11.60
C LEU A 119 0.56 -0.19 -12.30
N SER A 120 -0.56 0.47 -12.58
CA SER A 120 -0.62 1.78 -13.24
C SER A 120 -0.28 2.96 -12.31
N GLY A 121 0.12 2.68 -11.07
CA GLY A 121 0.40 3.66 -10.03
C GLY A 121 -0.79 3.92 -9.10
N VAL A 122 -0.68 4.98 -8.29
CA VAL A 122 -1.70 5.39 -7.34
C VAL A 122 -2.48 6.56 -7.92
N VAL A 123 -3.79 6.38 -8.09
CA VAL A 123 -4.69 7.42 -8.58
C VAL A 123 -5.46 7.99 -7.41
N ILE A 124 -5.41 9.31 -7.29
CA ILE A 124 -6.05 10.05 -6.22
C ILE A 124 -7.38 10.63 -6.73
N ASP A 125 -8.40 10.62 -5.86
CA ASP A 125 -9.72 11.15 -6.20
C ASP A 125 -9.71 12.68 -6.22
N LYS A 126 -10.16 13.23 -7.36
CA LYS A 126 -10.31 14.68 -7.62
C LYS A 126 -11.26 15.37 -6.63
N ARG A 127 -12.25 14.65 -6.10
CA ARG A 127 -13.26 15.21 -5.17
C ARG A 127 -12.78 15.29 -3.71
N SER A 128 -11.59 14.80 -3.43
CA SER A 128 -11.02 14.90 -2.09
C SER A 128 -10.78 16.37 -1.76
N ARG A 129 -11.24 16.83 -0.59
CA ARG A 129 -11.13 18.23 -0.17
C ARG A 129 -9.66 18.60 -0.02
N ILE A 130 -9.13 19.27 -1.02
CA ILE A 130 -7.89 20.04 -0.93
C ILE A 130 -8.22 21.24 -0.04
N LYS A 131 -7.69 21.25 1.18
CA LYS A 131 -7.77 22.36 2.11
C LYS A 131 -6.37 22.72 2.56
#